data_AF-A0A356R241-F1
#
_entry.id   AF-A0A356R241-F1
#
_cell.length_a   1.000
_cell.length_b   1.000
_cell.length_c   1.000
_cell.angle_alpha   90.00
_cell.angle_beta   90.00
_cell.angle_gamma   90.00
#
_symmetry.space_group_name_H-M   'P 1'
#
loop_
_entity.id
_entity.type
_entity.pdbx_description
1 polymer ?
#
loop_
_entity_poly.entity_id
_entity_poly.type
_entity_poly.pdbx_seq_one_letter_code
_entity_poly.pdbx_strand_id
1 'polypeptide(L)' 'ERRKDLVKLSKKYGEETKVQIRGFRREGNDELKQLHKDSSLTEDAQHRLEAEIQKLTDKFIHTVDDLIKKKEEEILAI' A
#
# COMPACT_ATOMS: atom_id res chain seq x y z
N GLU A 1 -9.71 -11.10 -27.14
CA GLU A 1 -8.33 -10.57 -27.13
C GLU A 1 -8.23 -9.26 -26.34
N ARG A 2 -8.87 -8.17 -26.79
CA ARG A 2 -8.84 -6.84 -26.14
C ARG A 2 -9.17 -6.81 -24.63
N ARG A 3 -10.19 -7.55 -24.17
CA ARG A 3 -10.55 -7.62 -22.73
C ARG A 3 -9.43 -8.22 -21.87
N LYS A 4 -8.71 -9.23 -22.39
CA LYS A 4 -7.58 -9.84 -21.68
C LYS A 4 -6.41 -8.85 -21.53
N ASP A 5 -6.19 -7.99 -22.52
CA ASP A 5 -5.16 -6.94 -22.43
C ASP A 5 -5.53 -5.84 -21.42
N LEU A 6 -6.82 -5.48 -21.34
CA LEU A 6 -7.32 -4.54 -20.33
C LEU A 6 -7.16 -5.10 -18.91
N VAL A 7 -7.41 -6.40 -18.70
CA VAL A 7 -7.16 -7.07 -17.42
C VAL A 7 -5.68 -7.02 -17.04
N LYS A 8 -4.77 -7.31 -17.98
CA LYS A 8 -3.32 -7.20 -17.74
C LYS A 8 -2.91 -5.78 -17.34
N LEU A 9 -3.45 -4.78 -18.03
CA LEU A 9 -3.17 -3.38 -17.72
C LEU A 9 -3.67 -2.99 -16.32
N SER A 10 -4.88 -3.42 -15.95
CA SER A 10 -5.43 -3.21 -14.61
C SER A 10 -4.50 -3.79 -13.53
N LYS A 11 -4.07 -5.05 -13.70
CA LYS A 11 -3.13 -5.71 -12.77
C LYS A 11 -1.81 -4.97 -12.65
N LYS A 12 -1.27 -4.46 -13.77
CA LYS A 12 -0.04 -3.65 -13.77
C LYS A 12 -0.20 -2.40 -12.89
N TYR A 13 -1.30 -1.65 -13.04
CA TYR A 13 -1.54 -0.47 -12.20
C TYR A 13 -1.72 -0.83 -10.72
N GLY A 14 -2.35 -1.97 -10.42
CA GLY A 14 -2.46 -2.49 -9.06
C GLY A 14 -1.08 -2.75 -8.42
N GLU A 15 -0.19 -3.43 -9.13
CA GLU A 15 1.17 -3.69 -8.64
C GLU A 15 1.99 -2.42 -8.47
N GLU A 16 1.96 -1.51 -9.43
CA GLU A 16 2.63 -0.21 -9.33
C GLU A 16 2.14 0.59 -8.11
N THR A 17 0.83 0.60 -7.88
CA THR A 17 0.23 1.26 -6.71
C THR A 17 0.69 0.62 -5.40
N LYS A 18 0.70 -0.71 -5.31
CA LYS A 18 1.20 -1.43 -4.13
C LYS A 18 2.69 -1.18 -3.88
N VAL A 19 3.50 -0.98 -4.92
CA VAL A 19 4.91 -0.58 -4.77
C VAL A 19 5.00 0.82 -4.14
N GLN A 20 4.20 1.78 -4.61
CA GLN A 20 4.16 3.14 -4.03
C GLN A 20 3.74 3.12 -2.54
N ILE A 21 2.70 2.36 -2.20
CA ILE A 21 2.25 2.21 -0.80
C ILE A 21 3.39 1.69 0.09
N ARG A 22 4.16 0.70 -0.38
CA ARG A 22 5.32 0.18 0.36
C ARG A 22 6.46 1.20 0.46
N GLY A 23 6.59 2.08 -0.54
CA GLY A 23 7.48 3.24 -0.52
C GLY A 23 7.12 4.20 0.61
N PHE A 24 5.86 4.63 0.69
CA PHE A 24 5.38 5.53 1.76
C PHE A 24 5.55 4.91 3.15
N ARG A 25 5.32 3.60 3.30
CA ARG A 25 5.62 2.90 4.56
C ARG A 25 7.08 3.06 4.96
N ARG A 26 8.00 2.86 4.02
CA ARG A 26 9.44 2.98 4.27
C ARG A 26 9.79 4.42 4.67
N GLU A 27 9.29 5.41 3.93
CA GLU A 27 9.51 6.83 4.22
C GLU A 27 9.02 7.20 5.62
N GLY A 28 7.79 6.82 5.97
CA GLY A 28 7.24 7.06 7.31
C GLY A 28 8.05 6.37 8.42
N ASN A 29 8.46 5.12 8.22
CA ASN A 29 9.30 4.43 9.21
C ASN A 29 10.70 5.06 9.35
N ASP A 30 11.29 5.55 8.26
CA ASP A 30 12.58 6.23 8.30
C ASP A 30 12.47 7.60 9.00
N GLU A 31 11.35 8.31 8.82
CA GLU A 31 11.02 9.53 9.59
C GLU A 31 10.87 9.25 11.09
N LEU A 32 10.13 8.20 11.47
CA LEU A 32 9.98 7.81 12.88
C LEU A 32 11.33 7.49 13.55
N LYS A 33 12.22 6.79 12.84
CA LYS A 33 13.58 6.52 13.33
C LYS A 33 14.39 7.81 13.52
N GLN A 34 14.22 8.79 12.64
CA GLN A 34 14.89 10.07 12.75
C GLN A 34 14.38 10.85 13.98
N LEU A 35 13.05 10.93 14.16
CA LEU A 35 12.44 11.58 15.32
C LEU A 35 12.85 10.95 16.65
N HIS A 36 13.02 9.62 16.69
CA HIS A 36 13.54 8.92 17.87
C HIS A 36 15.00 9.29 18.16
N LYS A 37 15.87 9.34 17.13
CA LYS A 37 17.26 9.79 17.28
C LYS A 37 17.35 11.22 17.80
N ASP A 38 16.44 12.08 17.35
CA ASP A 38 16.33 13.46 17.78
C ASP A 38 15.65 13.61 19.16
N SER A 39 15.41 12.49 19.87
CA SER A 39 14.75 12.43 21.19
C SER A 39 13.37 13.10 21.23
N SER A 40 12.76 13.30 20.06
CA SER A 40 11.42 13.88 19.90
C SER A 40 10.32 12.82 20.04
N LEU A 41 10.71 11.55 20.08
CA LEU A 41 9.81 10.41 20.15
C LEU A 41 10.40 9.35 21.10
N THR A 42 9.57 8.76 21.96
CA THR A 42 10.00 7.64 22.82
C THR A 42 9.94 6.32 22.05
N GLU A 43 10.70 5.31 22.49
CA GLU A 43 10.68 3.96 21.90
C GLU A 43 9.26 3.37 21.89
N ASP A 44 8.53 3.49 22.99
CA ASP A 44 7.12 3.05 23.08
C ASP A 44 6.21 3.75 22.06
N ALA A 45 6.39 5.07 21.87
CA ALA A 45 5.62 5.82 20.90
C ALA A 45 6.01 5.41 19.46
N GLN A 46 7.29 5.14 19.21
CA GLN A 46 7.79 4.70 17.91
C GLN A 46 7.13 3.38 17.50
N HIS A 47 7.14 2.39 18.39
CA HIS A 47 6.53 1.09 18.12
C HIS A 47 5.02 1.18 17.87
N ARG A 48 4.31 2.06 18.60
CA ARG A 48 2.89 2.30 18.33
C ARG A 48 2.66 2.91 16.95
N LEU A 49 3.44 3.91 16.56
CA LEU A 49 3.29 4.56 15.26
C LEU A 49 3.69 3.63 14.11
N GLU A 50 4.74 2.83 14.26
CA GLU A 50 5.12 1.78 13.29
C GLU A 50 3.98 0.77 13.10
N ALA A 51 3.31 0.36 14.19
CA ALA A 51 2.16 -0.52 14.11
C ALA A 51 0.96 0.11 13.37
N GLU A 52 0.69 1.41 13.59
CA GLU A 52 -0.35 2.13 12.86
C GLU A 52 -0.01 2.30 11.38
N ILE A 53 1.24 2.63 11.05
CA ILE A 53 1.76 2.67 9.67
C ILE A 53 1.55 1.30 8.99
N GLN A 54 1.84 0.21 9.70
CA GLN A 54 1.66 -1.14 9.16
C GLN A 54 0.18 -1.45 8.91
N LYS A 55 -0.72 -1.13 9.86
CA LYS A 55 -2.17 -1.29 9.67
C LYS A 55 -2.70 -0.51 8.47
N LEU A 56 -2.26 0.74 8.29
CA LEU A 56 -2.63 1.57 7.13
C LEU A 56 -2.11 0.95 5.83
N THR A 57 -0.86 0.51 5.82
CA THR A 57 -0.25 -0.16 4.67
C THR A 57 -1.08 -1.37 4.24
N ASP A 58 -1.39 -2.26 5.19
CA ASP A 58 -2.14 -3.49 4.92
C ASP A 58 -3.56 -3.19 4.44
N LYS A 59 -4.24 -2.22 5.07
CA LYS A 59 -5.57 -1.77 4.67
C LYS A 59 -5.59 -1.31 3.21
N PHE A 60 -4.64 -0.48 2.80
CA PHE A 60 -4.62 0.06 1.44
C PHE A 60 -4.13 -0.95 0.41
N ILE A 61 -3.23 -1.88 0.77
CA ILE A 61 -2.89 -3.02 -0.09
C ILE A 61 -4.15 -3.86 -0.37
N HIS A 62 -4.90 -4.22 0.67
CA HIS A 62 -6.13 -5.00 0.51
C HIS A 62 -7.17 -4.26 -0.34
N THR A 63 -7.33 -2.94 -0.10
CA THR A 63 -8.22 -2.09 -0.91
C THR A 63 -7.83 -2.10 -2.39
N VAL A 64 -6.54 -2.04 -2.71
CA VAL A 64 -6.06 -2.12 -4.10
C VAL A 64 -6.39 -3.48 -4.70
N ASP A 65 -6.10 -4.57 -3.98
CA ASP A 65 -6.40 -5.93 -4.47
C ASP A 65 -7.89 -6.13 -4.76
N ASP A 66 -8.77 -5.64 -3.86
CA ASP A 66 -10.23 -5.69 -4.05
C ASP A 66 -10.69 -4.87 -5.25
N LEU A 67 -10.14 -3.66 -5.44
CA LEU A 67 -10.48 -2.81 -6.58
C LEU A 67 -10.05 -3.44 -7.90
N ILE A 68 -8.85 -4.03 -7.95
CA ILE A 68 -8.36 -4.72 -9.15
C ILE A 68 -9.23 -5.94 -9.46
N LYS A 69 -9.58 -6.73 -8.45
CA LYS A 69 -10.47 -7.89 -8.60
C LYS A 69 -11.83 -7.47 -9.15
N LYS A 70 -12.46 -6.47 -8.53
CA LYS A 70 -13.74 -5.92 -8.99
C LYS A 70 -13.65 -5.42 -10.43
N LYS A 71 -12.55 -4.75 -10.79
CA LYS A 71 -12.36 -4.23 -12.15
C LYS A 71 -12.14 -5.36 -13.17
N GLU A 72 -11.43 -6.42 -12.78
CA GLU A 72 -11.27 -7.61 -13.62
C GLU A 72 -12.60 -8.29 -13.89
N GLU A 73 -13.43 -8.49 -12.86
CA GLU A 73 -14.78 -9.04 -12.99
C GLU A 73 -15.65 -8.16 -13.91
N GLU A 74 -15.63 -6.84 -13.75
CA GLU A 74 -16.36 -5.89 -14.60
C GLU A 74 -15.92 -5.94 -16.08
N ILE A 75 -14.60 -6.04 -16.34
CA ILE A 75 -14.06 -6.14 -17.70
C ILE A 75 -14.47 -7.46 -18.37
N LEU A 76 -14.58 -8.54 -17.59
CA LEU A 76 -14.88 -9.87 -18.10
C LEU A 76 -16.38 -10.15 -18.18
N ALA A 77 -17.20 -9.51 -17.35
CA ALA A 77 -18.65 -9.65 -17.37
C ALA A 77 -19.25 -9.28 -18.75
N ILE A 78 -19.81 -10.29 -19.42
CA ILE A 78 -20.95 -10.29 -20.33
C ILE A 78 -21.73 -11.55 -19.97
#